data_AF-A0A9Y2JLX9-F1
#
_entry.id   AF-A0A9Y2JLX9-F1
#
_cell.length_a   1.000
_cell.length_b   1.000
_cell.length_c   1.000
_cell.angle_alpha   90.00
_cell.angle_beta   90.00
_cell.angle_gamma   90.00
#
_symmetry.space_group_name_H-M   'P 1'
#
loop_
_entity.id
_entity.type
_entity.pdbx_description
1 polymer ?
#
loop_
_entity_poly.entity_id
_entity_poly.type
_entity_poly.pdbx_seq_one_letter_code
_entity_poly.pdbx_strand_id
1 'polypeptide(L)'
;MSVDGPGFHVDVDVLDNAGKGITQSVHDQETFALRGLCGDAELYGHAGVHNALADYCARWSAGLDTLTQDAGVIGDCLTHAADAYRGIDEAAARQLPADPGTAAIGD
;
A
#
# COMPACT_ATOMS: atom_id res chain seq x y z
N MET A 1 -30.55 -14.48 -11.78
CA MET A 1 -30.61 -13.08 -11.31
C MET A 1 -29.29 -12.82 -10.63
N SER A 2 -28.47 -11.89 -11.15
CA SER A 2 -27.25 -11.47 -10.44
C SER A 2 -27.69 -10.92 -9.10
N VAL A 3 -27.06 -11.35 -8.01
CA VAL A 3 -27.42 -10.96 -6.64
C VAL A 3 -26.90 -9.55 -6.30
N ASP A 4 -26.41 -8.82 -7.30
CA ASP A 4 -25.68 -7.57 -7.13
C ASP A 4 -26.59 -6.38 -7.47
N GLY A 5 -26.84 -5.55 -6.46
CA GLY A 5 -27.49 -4.25 -6.67
C GLY A 5 -26.64 -3.32 -7.56
N PRO A 6 -27.23 -2.23 -8.08
CA PRO A 6 -26.53 -1.27 -8.91
C PRO A 6 -25.49 -0.49 -8.07
N GLY A 7 -24.27 -1.02 -8.01
CA GLY A 7 -23.17 -0.44 -7.22
C GLY A 7 -21.81 -0.90 -7.70
N PHE A 8 -20.75 -0.26 -7.19
CA PHE A 8 -19.38 -0.71 -7.40
C PHE A 8 -19.13 -1.95 -6.55
N HIS A 9 -18.74 -3.05 -7.21
CA HIS A 9 -18.30 -4.25 -6.52
C HIS A 9 -16.81 -4.11 -6.22
N VAL A 10 -16.47 -4.04 -4.93
CA VAL A 10 -15.09 -3.97 -4.46
C VAL A 10 -14.79 -5.23 -3.67
N ASP A 11 -13.76 -5.95 -4.09
CA ASP A 11 -13.15 -6.98 -3.27
C ASP A 11 -12.31 -6.29 -2.19
N VAL A 12 -12.89 -6.16 -1.01
CA VAL A 12 -12.31 -5.41 0.12
C VAL A 12 -11.03 -6.07 0.62
N ASP A 13 -10.93 -7.39 0.57
CA ASP A 13 -9.74 -8.09 1.01
C ASP A 13 -8.60 -7.95 0.01
N VAL A 14 -8.89 -7.97 -1.29
CA VAL A 14 -7.88 -7.63 -2.32
C VAL A 14 -7.40 -6.19 -2.16
N LEU A 15 -8.30 -5.24 -1.89
CA LEU A 15 -7.95 -3.84 -1.70
C LEU A 15 -7.04 -3.62 -0.48
N ASP A 16 -7.39 -4.24 0.65
CA ASP A 16 -6.63 -4.19 1.90
C ASP A 16 -5.25 -4.86 1.74
N ASN A 17 -5.20 -6.03 1.08
CA ASN A 17 -3.94 -6.71 0.80
C ASN A 17 -3.03 -5.91 -0.13
N ALA A 18 -3.59 -5.19 -1.12
CA ALA A 18 -2.83 -4.29 -1.97
C ALA A 18 -2.22 -3.13 -1.16
N GLY A 19 -3.01 -2.50 -0.27
CA GLY A 19 -2.53 -1.45 0.63
C GLY A 19 -1.37 -1.93 1.50
N LYS A 20 -1.56 -3.05 2.22
CA LYS A 20 -0.55 -3.67 3.07
C LYS A 20 0.71 -4.07 2.31
N GLY A 21 0.57 -4.63 1.10
CA GLY A 21 1.70 -5.03 0.26
C GLY A 21 2.55 -3.85 -0.19
N ILE A 22 1.93 -2.72 -0.50
CA ILE A 22 2.64 -1.47 -0.82
C ILE A 22 3.37 -0.94 0.42
N THR A 23 2.70 -0.85 1.57
CA THR A 23 3.32 -0.40 2.83
C THR A 23 4.51 -1.28 3.21
N GLN A 24 4.39 -2.61 3.06
CA GLN A 24 5.52 -3.53 3.29
C GLN A 24 6.67 -3.27 2.31
N SER A 25 6.37 -3.08 1.03
CA SER A 25 7.41 -2.79 0.02
C SER A 25 8.15 -1.48 0.33
N VAL A 26 7.44 -0.46 0.81
CA VAL A 26 8.04 0.81 1.27
C VAL A 26 8.96 0.58 2.46
N HIS A 27 8.49 -0.13 3.49
CA HIS A 27 9.29 -0.47 4.67
C HIS A 27 10.57 -1.26 4.31
N ASP A 28 10.47 -2.20 3.38
CA ASP A 28 11.62 -2.99 2.93
C ASP A 28 12.65 -2.12 2.19
N GLN A 29 12.20 -1.13 1.41
CA GLN A 29 13.10 -0.17 0.77
C GLN A 29 13.81 0.74 1.76
N GLU A 30 13.12 1.22 2.81
CA GLU A 30 13.74 2.02 3.87
C GLU A 30 14.85 1.25 4.59
N THR A 31 14.67 -0.07 4.75
CA THR A 31 15.65 -0.95 5.41
C THR A 31 16.85 -1.28 4.50
N PHE A 32 16.69 -1.23 3.18
CA PHE A 32 17.74 -1.51 2.19
C PHE A 32 18.21 -0.26 1.43
N ALA A 33 18.13 0.93 2.04
CA ALA A 33 18.62 2.13 1.40
C ALA A 33 20.10 1.95 1.01
N LEU A 34 20.47 2.28 -0.24
CA LEU A 34 21.88 2.29 -0.70
C LEU A 34 22.76 3.32 0.04
N ARG A 35 22.25 3.92 1.11
CA ARG A 35 22.93 4.81 2.04
C ARG A 35 24.05 4.03 2.71
N GLY A 36 25.24 4.10 2.13
CA GLY A 36 26.44 3.39 2.58
C GLY A 36 27.15 2.62 1.46
N LEU A 37 26.52 2.39 0.31
CA LEU A 37 27.16 1.70 -0.82
C LEU A 37 28.35 2.49 -1.37
N CYS A 38 28.24 3.82 -1.43
CA CYS A 38 29.32 4.67 -1.94
C CYS A 38 30.57 4.66 -1.04
N GLY A 39 30.45 4.35 0.25
CA GLY A 39 31.57 4.21 1.18
C GLY A 39 32.54 5.41 1.23
N ASP A 40 33.65 5.21 1.92
CA ASP A 40 34.68 6.23 2.10
C ASP A 40 35.57 6.36 0.84
N ALA A 41 36.09 7.56 0.58
CA ALA A 41 36.86 7.87 -0.63
C ALA A 41 38.14 7.03 -0.74
N GLU A 42 38.72 6.65 0.39
CA GLU A 42 39.93 5.84 0.54
C GLU A 42 39.76 4.41 0.02
N LEU A 43 38.51 3.93 -0.09
CA LEU A 43 38.21 2.63 -0.71
C LEU A 43 38.41 2.65 -2.23
N TYR A 44 38.64 3.83 -2.81
CA TYR A 44 38.75 4.04 -4.25
C TYR A 44 40.15 4.50 -4.63
N GLY A 45 40.74 3.84 -5.63
CA GLY A 45 42.05 4.23 -6.17
C GLY A 45 42.04 5.53 -6.97
N HIS A 46 40.87 6.16 -7.19
CA HIS A 46 40.74 7.39 -7.97
C HIS A 46 39.53 8.23 -7.52
N ALA A 47 39.78 9.49 -7.15
CA ALA A 47 38.76 10.40 -6.65
C ALA A 47 37.58 10.62 -7.62
N GLY A 48 37.86 10.67 -8.93
CA GLY A 48 36.79 10.81 -9.93
C GLY A 48 35.79 9.63 -9.95
N VAL A 49 36.23 8.42 -9.61
CA VAL A 49 35.35 7.24 -9.55
C VAL A 49 34.47 7.31 -8.31
N HIS A 50 35.07 7.62 -7.16
CA HIS A 50 34.33 7.85 -5.92
C HIS A 50 33.29 8.95 -6.08
N ASN A 51 33.66 10.11 -6.63
CA ASN A 51 32.75 11.23 -6.85
C ASN A 51 31.56 10.87 -7.75
N ALA A 52 31.80 10.13 -8.83
CA ALA A 52 30.74 9.70 -9.73
C ALA A 52 29.76 8.72 -9.06
N LEU A 53 30.28 7.78 -8.26
CA LEU A 53 29.44 6.84 -7.53
C LEU A 53 28.69 7.53 -6.37
N ALA A 54 29.33 8.47 -5.69
CA ALA A 54 28.70 9.27 -4.63
C ALA A 54 27.52 10.11 -5.19
N ASP A 55 27.70 10.78 -6.34
CA ASP A 55 26.61 11.51 -7.03
C ASP A 55 25.45 10.57 -7.38
N TYR A 56 25.77 9.40 -7.95
CA TYR A 56 24.77 8.39 -8.28
C TYR A 56 24.00 7.93 -7.03
N CYS A 57 24.68 7.54 -5.96
CA CYS A 57 24.04 7.09 -4.72
C CYS A 57 23.16 8.19 -4.09
N ALA A 58 23.59 9.45 -4.12
CA ALA A 58 22.81 10.57 -3.62
C ALA A 58 21.52 10.78 -4.42
N ARG A 59 21.62 10.84 -5.75
CA ARG A 59 20.47 11.03 -6.64
C ARG A 59 19.51 9.84 -6.61
N TRP A 60 20.04 8.62 -6.56
CA TRP A 60 19.25 7.41 -6.42
C TRP A 60 18.47 7.41 -5.10
N SER A 61 19.13 7.74 -3.98
CA SER A 61 18.47 7.77 -2.67
C SER A 61 17.36 8.83 -2.64
N ALA A 62 17.61 10.03 -3.16
CA ALA A 62 16.58 11.07 -3.23
C ALA A 62 15.38 10.67 -4.12
N GLY A 63 15.66 9.98 -5.24
CA GLY A 63 14.61 9.45 -6.12
C GLY A 63 13.79 8.35 -5.44
N LEU A 64 14.45 7.42 -4.74
CA LEU A 64 13.77 6.39 -3.96
C LEU A 64 12.92 6.99 -2.85
N ASP A 65 13.44 7.95 -2.08
CA ASP A 65 12.70 8.63 -1.01
C ASP A 65 11.39 9.26 -1.53
N THR A 66 11.43 9.84 -2.75
CA THR A 66 10.23 10.40 -3.40
C THR A 66 9.24 9.30 -3.77
N LEU A 67 9.72 8.21 -4.38
CA LEU A 67 8.87 7.09 -4.80
C LEU A 67 8.25 6.36 -3.61
N THR A 68 9.00 6.17 -2.53
CA THR A 68 8.49 5.51 -1.31
C THR A 68 7.50 6.38 -0.57
N GLN A 69 7.67 7.70 -0.56
CA GLN A 69 6.68 8.63 -0.02
C GLN A 69 5.34 8.52 -0.77
N ASP A 70 5.38 8.59 -2.11
CA ASP A 70 4.16 8.49 -2.93
C ASP A 70 3.49 7.12 -2.77
N ALA A 71 4.29 6.05 -2.76
CA ALA A 71 3.80 4.69 -2.52
C ALA A 71 3.16 4.55 -1.13
N GLY A 72 3.75 5.15 -0.09
CA GLY A 72 3.17 5.15 1.25
C GLY A 72 1.79 5.79 1.29
N VAL A 73 1.63 6.95 0.65
CA VAL A 73 0.31 7.63 0.52
C VAL A 73 -0.70 6.75 -0.20
N ILE A 74 -0.29 6.05 -1.26
CA ILE A 74 -1.18 5.11 -1.97
C ILE A 74 -1.60 3.96 -1.07
N GLY A 75 -0.64 3.33 -0.38
CA GLY A 75 -0.92 2.21 0.54
C GLY A 75 -1.90 2.58 1.65
N ASP A 76 -1.72 3.76 2.25
CA ASP A 76 -2.61 4.30 3.29
C ASP A 76 -4.01 4.57 2.73
N CYS A 77 -4.12 5.17 1.54
CA CYS A 77 -5.41 5.43 0.88
C CYS A 77 -6.18 4.13 0.59
N LEU A 78 -5.51 3.07 0.13
CA LEU A 78 -6.16 1.78 -0.16
C LEU A 78 -6.66 1.12 1.13
N THR A 79 -5.83 1.13 2.18
CA THR A 79 -6.21 0.58 3.50
C THR A 79 -7.38 1.35 4.10
N HIS A 80 -7.34 2.68 4.03
CA HIS A 80 -8.43 3.54 4.50
C HIS A 80 -9.74 3.29 3.74
N ALA A 81 -9.67 3.12 2.43
CA ALA A 81 -10.84 2.78 1.62
C ALA A 81 -11.42 1.42 2.01
N ALA A 82 -10.57 0.40 2.23
CA ALA A 82 -11.03 -0.91 2.68
C ALA A 82 -11.75 -0.84 4.04
N ASP A 83 -11.20 -0.09 5.00
CA ASP A 83 -11.85 0.12 6.31
C ASP A 83 -13.20 0.84 6.18
N ALA A 84 -13.31 1.82 5.29
CA ALA A 84 -14.57 2.50 5.02
C ALA A 84 -15.63 1.55 4.44
N TYR A 85 -15.25 0.66 3.51
CA TYR A 85 -16.16 -0.36 2.98
C TYR A 85 -16.65 -1.30 4.07
N ARG A 86 -15.74 -1.83 4.92
CA ARG A 86 -16.10 -2.71 6.05
C ARG A 86 -17.05 -2.01 7.02
N GLY A 87 -16.78 -0.75 7.36
CA GLY A 87 -17.62 0.02 8.27
C GLY A 87 -19.05 0.23 7.77
N ILE A 88 -19.22 0.45 6.46
CA ILE A 88 -20.55 0.55 5.84
C ILE A 88 -21.26 -0.81 5.83
N ASP A 89 -20.56 -1.89 5.47
CA ASP A 89 -21.11 -3.24 5.43
C ASP A 89 -21.59 -3.69 6.83
N GLU A 90 -20.77 -3.50 7.86
CA GLU A 90 -21.14 -3.77 9.25
C GLU A 90 -22.31 -2.90 9.75
N ALA A 91 -22.40 -1.64 9.30
CA ALA A 91 -23.51 -0.77 9.63
C ALA A 91 -24.81 -1.24 8.95
N ALA A 92 -24.75 -1.65 7.68
CA ALA A 92 -25.89 -2.20 6.95
C ALA A 92 -26.35 -3.53 7.54
N ALA A 93 -25.44 -4.44 7.87
CA ALA A 93 -25.74 -5.72 8.51
C ALA A 93 -26.49 -5.53 9.84
N ARG A 94 -26.10 -4.54 10.66
CA ARG A 94 -26.81 -4.20 11.91
C ARG A 94 -28.23 -3.68 11.70
N GLN A 95 -28.55 -3.13 10.53
CA GLN A 95 -29.90 -2.66 10.19
C GLN A 95 -30.83 -3.80 9.72
N LEU A 96 -30.30 -5.01 9.52
CA LEU A 96 -31.03 -6.19 9.10
C LEU A 96 -31.07 -7.25 10.23
N PRO A 97 -31.77 -6.99 11.35
CA PRO A 97 -31.77 -7.86 12.53
C PRO A 97 -32.45 -9.23 12.31
N ALA A 98 -33.22 -9.39 11.24
CA ALA A 98 -33.83 -10.64 10.82
C ALA A 98 -33.80 -10.73 9.29
N ASP A 99 -33.48 -11.90 8.75
CA ASP A 99 -33.52 -12.16 7.32
C ASP A 99 -34.99 -12.07 6.84
N PRO A 100 -35.36 -11.08 6.02
CA PRO A 100 -36.73 -10.96 5.52
C PRO A 100 -37.17 -12.18 4.69
N GLY A 101 -36.23 -12.98 4.18
CA GLY A 101 -36.51 -14.25 3.51
C GLY A 101 -37.01 -15.36 4.44
N THR A 102 -36.65 -15.33 5.73
CA THR A 102 -37.15 -16.32 6.70
C THR A 102 -38.65 -16.17 6.99
N ALA A 103 -39.19 -14.95 6.89
CA ALA A 103 -40.63 -14.71 6.97
C ALA A 103 -41.39 -15.22 5.73
N ALA A 104 -40.73 -15.33 4.57
CA ALA A 104 -41.34 -15.72 3.30
C ALA A 104 -41.47 -17.24 3.09
N ILE A 105 -40.81 -18.07 3.91
CA ILE A 105 -40.90 -19.54 3.86
C ILE A 105 -41.88 -20.08 4.92
N GLY A 106 -42.42 -19.20 5.78
CA GLY A 106 -43.28 -19.56 6.91
C GLY A 106 -44.79 -19.62 6.66
N ASP A 107 -45.27 -19.30 5.44
CA ASP A 107 -46.70 -19.39 5.03
C ASP A 107 -46.93 -20.48 3.98
#